data_AF-A0A268UC78-F1
#
_entry.id   AF-A0A268UC78-F1
#
_cell.length_a   1.000
_cell.length_b   1.000
_cell.length_c   1.000
_cell.angle_alpha   90.00
_cell.angle_beta   90.00
_cell.angle_gamma   90.00
#
_symmetry.space_group_name_H-M   'P 1'
#
loop_
_entity.id
_entity.type
_entity.pdbx_description
1 polymer ?
#
loop_
_entity_poly.entity_id
_entity_poly.type
_entity_poly.pdbx_seq_one_letter_code
_entity_poly.pdbx_strand_id
1 'polypeptide(L)'
;MKEVWEIAKLFEEERERFKQESLNYETEIKQAKKLLKDFRSQCAIIKKEVAELQAIKDEKTKEIQTLKEDIFKQKIKNNISRLKKEKDDIKNEKKDEILPKPIELIDIYLKDGSIAKAKPTKRVFTDALYKRYRVILKENKSLKEQILEFELENSKLKIELRDFYAEDMLKTKSNSKED
;
A
#
# COMPACT_ATOMS: atom_id res chain seq x y z
N MET A 1 60.45 -41.81 -64.28
CA MET A 1 60.49 -40.36 -63.98
C MET A 1 59.33 -39.74 -64.73
N LYS A 2 58.48 -38.93 -64.09
CA LYS A 2 57.39 -38.24 -64.81
C LYS A 2 58.00 -37.25 -65.80
N GLU A 3 57.41 -37.12 -66.99
CA GLU A 3 57.84 -36.16 -68.01
C GLU A 3 57.67 -34.73 -67.48
N VAL A 4 58.61 -33.83 -67.80
CA VAL A 4 58.65 -32.44 -67.26
C VAL A 4 57.35 -31.68 -67.54
N TRP A 5 56.69 -31.99 -68.64
CA TRP A 5 55.41 -31.37 -69.04
C TRP A 5 54.22 -31.81 -68.17
N GLU A 6 54.20 -33.06 -67.69
CA GLU A 6 53.15 -33.54 -66.77
C GLU A 6 53.25 -32.87 -65.40
N ILE A 7 54.48 -32.60 -64.95
CA ILE A 7 54.75 -31.88 -63.71
C ILE A 7 54.29 -30.42 -63.85
N ALA A 8 54.61 -29.75 -64.96
CA ALA A 8 54.16 -28.38 -65.22
C ALA A 8 52.62 -28.26 -65.23
N LYS A 9 51.93 -29.23 -65.85
CA LYS A 9 50.45 -29.27 -65.88
C LYS A 9 49.84 -29.43 -64.49
N LEU A 10 50.39 -30.29 -63.63
CA LEU A 10 49.94 -30.44 -62.25
C LEU A 10 50.06 -29.14 -61.45
N PHE A 11 51.17 -28.41 -61.60
CA PHE A 11 51.35 -27.11 -60.95
C PHE A 11 50.38 -26.05 -61.46
N GLU A 12 50.05 -26.06 -62.76
CA GLU A 12 49.08 -25.14 -63.34
C GLU A 12 47.66 -25.42 -62.81
N GLU A 13 47.28 -26.70 -62.69
CA GLU A 13 46.02 -27.14 -62.10
C GLU A 13 45.92 -26.77 -60.61
N GLU A 14 46.97 -26.99 -59.81
CA GLU A 14 47.02 -26.57 -58.41
C GLU A 14 46.96 -25.05 -58.26
N ARG A 15 47.63 -24.31 -59.16
CA ARG A 15 47.58 -22.84 -59.17
C ARG A 15 46.18 -22.32 -59.44
N GLU A 16 45.44 -22.91 -60.37
CA GLU A 16 44.06 -22.49 -60.63
C GLU A 16 43.10 -22.89 -59.52
N ARG A 17 43.30 -24.05 -58.88
CA ARG A 17 42.56 -24.39 -57.65
C ARG A 17 42.82 -23.37 -56.55
N PHE A 18 44.08 -23.00 -56.32
CA PHE A 18 44.43 -22.01 -55.30
C PHE A 18 43.83 -20.63 -55.60
N LYS A 19 43.82 -20.20 -56.88
CA LYS A 19 43.13 -18.95 -57.27
C LYS A 19 41.62 -19.02 -57.01
N GLN A 20 40.98 -20.14 -57.34
CA GLN A 20 39.55 -20.33 -57.10
C GLN A 20 39.22 -20.33 -55.60
N GLU A 21 40.01 -21.02 -54.77
CA GLU A 21 39.86 -21.02 -53.32
C GLU A 21 40.06 -19.62 -52.73
N SER A 22 41.10 -18.90 -53.17
CA SER A 22 41.34 -17.52 -52.73
C SER A 22 40.18 -16.59 -53.08
N LEU A 23 39.60 -16.73 -54.27
CA LEU A 23 38.42 -15.95 -54.68
C LEU A 23 37.19 -16.33 -53.85
N ASN A 24 36.97 -17.61 -53.61
CA ASN A 24 35.87 -18.10 -52.78
C ASN A 24 35.97 -17.53 -51.36
N TYR A 25 37.14 -17.63 -50.71
CA TYR A 25 37.36 -17.05 -49.39
C TYR A 25 37.16 -15.53 -49.39
N GLU A 26 37.60 -14.82 -50.42
CA GLU A 26 37.39 -13.37 -50.52
C GLU A 26 35.88 -13.03 -50.58
N THR A 27 35.10 -13.82 -51.33
CA THR A 27 33.64 -13.64 -51.40
C THR A 27 32.95 -13.96 -50.08
N GLU A 28 33.34 -15.05 -49.41
CA GLU A 28 32.82 -15.42 -48.08
C GLU A 28 33.11 -14.32 -47.05
N ILE A 29 34.32 -13.80 -47.03
CA ILE A 29 34.71 -12.71 -46.13
C ILE A 29 33.88 -11.45 -46.41
N LYS A 30 33.63 -11.12 -47.70
CA LYS A 30 32.78 -9.97 -48.07
C LYS A 30 31.34 -10.17 -47.58
N GLN A 31 30.77 -11.36 -47.75
CA GLN A 31 29.43 -11.68 -47.28
C GLN A 31 29.33 -11.64 -45.75
N ALA A 32 30.28 -12.25 -45.05
CA ALA A 32 30.35 -12.24 -43.59
C ALA A 32 30.45 -10.81 -43.03
N LYS A 33 31.27 -9.95 -43.66
CA LYS A 33 31.37 -8.53 -43.31
C LYS A 33 30.05 -7.78 -43.49
N LYS A 34 29.30 -8.08 -44.56
CA LYS A 34 27.99 -7.47 -44.81
C LYS A 34 26.99 -7.89 -43.73
N LEU A 35 26.88 -9.19 -43.46
CA LEU A 35 26.02 -9.73 -42.40
C LEU A 35 26.35 -9.13 -41.03
N LEU A 36 27.64 -9.02 -40.70
CA LEU A 36 28.06 -8.42 -39.44
C LEU A 36 27.62 -6.95 -39.32
N LYS A 37 27.65 -6.19 -40.42
CA LYS A 37 27.17 -4.80 -40.45
C LYS A 37 25.65 -4.74 -40.22
N ASP A 38 24.91 -5.64 -40.84
CA ASP A 38 23.45 -5.71 -40.70
C ASP A 38 23.05 -6.14 -39.28
N PHE A 39 23.74 -7.11 -38.67
CA PHE A 39 23.49 -7.46 -37.27
C PHE A 39 23.83 -6.32 -36.31
N ARG A 40 24.90 -5.55 -36.58
CA ARG A 40 25.25 -4.39 -35.76
C ARG A 40 24.18 -3.29 -35.84
N SER A 41 23.61 -3.04 -37.01
CA SER A 41 22.53 -2.06 -37.15
C SER A 41 21.25 -2.54 -36.45
N GLN A 42 20.88 -3.81 -36.57
CA GLN A 42 19.75 -4.39 -35.84
C GLN A 42 19.94 -4.31 -34.33
N CYS A 43 21.12 -4.67 -33.81
CA CYS A 43 21.45 -4.53 -32.39
C CYS A 43 21.33 -3.08 -31.91
N ALA A 44 21.69 -2.09 -32.74
CA ALA A 44 21.55 -0.68 -32.38
C ALA A 44 20.07 -0.25 -32.31
N ILE A 45 19.23 -0.73 -33.23
CA ILE A 45 17.78 -0.47 -33.23
C ILE A 45 17.14 -1.10 -32.00
N ILE A 46 17.38 -2.39 -31.76
CA ILE A 46 16.81 -3.11 -30.61
C ILE A 46 17.23 -2.46 -29.29
N LYS A 47 18.49 -2.01 -29.17
CA LYS A 47 18.95 -1.29 -27.97
C LYS A 47 18.18 0.01 -27.73
N LYS A 48 17.83 0.75 -28.79
CA LYS A 48 17.01 1.97 -28.66
C LYS A 48 15.58 1.62 -28.24
N GLU A 49 14.96 0.63 -28.87
CA GLU A 49 13.61 0.16 -28.53
C GLU A 49 13.54 -0.31 -27.07
N VAL A 50 14.55 -1.04 -26.59
CA VAL A 50 14.63 -1.47 -25.19
C VAL A 50 14.74 -0.27 -24.24
N ALA A 51 15.54 0.75 -24.58
CA ALA A 51 15.65 1.94 -23.76
C ALA A 51 14.33 2.74 -23.70
N GLU A 52 13.62 2.85 -24.82
CA GLU A 52 12.31 3.50 -24.89
C GLU A 52 11.26 2.74 -24.10
N LEU A 53 11.18 1.41 -24.25
CA LEU A 53 10.27 0.56 -23.49
C LEU A 53 10.55 0.62 -21.98
N GLN A 54 11.83 0.70 -21.59
CA GLN A 54 12.23 0.83 -20.20
C GLN A 54 11.78 2.19 -19.62
N ALA A 55 11.93 3.28 -20.37
CA ALA A 55 11.45 4.60 -19.96
C ALA A 55 9.92 4.62 -19.77
N ILE A 56 9.16 4.03 -20.71
CA ILE A 56 7.70 3.91 -20.62
C ILE A 56 7.30 3.08 -19.40
N LYS A 57 7.99 1.95 -19.17
CA LYS A 57 7.74 1.11 -18.00
C LYS A 57 7.92 1.91 -16.71
N ASP A 58 9.02 2.65 -16.59
CA ASP A 58 9.32 3.43 -15.40
C ASP A 58 8.28 4.54 -15.17
N GLU A 59 7.83 5.22 -16.23
CA GLU A 59 6.72 6.19 -16.16
C GLU A 59 5.42 5.53 -15.68
N LYS A 60 5.04 4.39 -16.25
CA LYS A 60 3.83 3.65 -15.84
C LYS A 60 3.92 3.11 -14.42
N THR A 61 5.10 2.70 -13.95
CA THR A 61 5.25 2.31 -12.55
C THR A 61 5.04 3.47 -11.59
N LYS A 62 5.51 4.68 -11.94
CA LYS A 62 5.26 5.89 -11.14
C LYS A 62 3.78 6.25 -11.11
N GLU A 63 3.09 6.23 -12.25
CA GLU A 63 1.64 6.46 -12.33
C GLU A 63 0.86 5.46 -11.44
N ILE A 64 1.23 4.19 -11.47
CA ILE A 64 0.60 3.16 -10.62
C ILE A 64 0.84 3.44 -9.13
N GLN A 65 2.03 3.87 -8.75
CA GLN A 65 2.33 4.23 -7.36
C GLN A 65 1.47 5.41 -6.90
N THR A 66 1.39 6.48 -7.70
CA THR A 66 0.56 7.65 -7.36
C THR A 66 -0.92 7.28 -7.25
N LEU A 67 -1.44 6.44 -8.15
CA LEU A 67 -2.84 5.98 -8.10
C LEU A 67 -3.11 5.13 -6.86
N LYS A 68 -2.17 4.26 -6.45
CA LYS A 68 -2.30 3.46 -5.22
C LYS A 68 -2.36 4.35 -3.98
N GLU A 69 -1.51 5.37 -3.89
CA GLU A 69 -1.52 6.33 -2.80
C GLU A 69 -2.83 7.10 -2.72
N ASP A 70 -3.36 7.54 -3.87
CA ASP A 70 -4.62 8.29 -3.92
C ASP A 70 -5.82 7.43 -3.54
N ILE A 71 -5.88 6.17 -3.99
CA ILE A 71 -6.90 5.21 -3.56
C ILE A 71 -6.82 5.00 -2.04
N PHE A 72 -5.62 4.88 -1.48
CA PHE A 72 -5.43 4.71 -0.05
C PHE A 72 -5.91 5.95 0.75
N LYS A 73 -5.54 7.15 0.31
CA LYS A 73 -6.01 8.42 0.90
C LYS A 73 -7.54 8.53 0.85
N GLN A 74 -8.16 8.17 -0.28
CA GLN A 74 -9.62 8.17 -0.42
C GLN A 74 -10.30 7.18 0.53
N LYS A 75 -9.76 5.96 0.67
CA LYS A 75 -10.27 4.96 1.63
C LYS A 75 -10.25 5.50 3.07
N ILE A 76 -9.14 6.10 3.49
CA ILE A 76 -9.02 6.72 4.81
C ILE A 76 -10.05 7.83 4.98
N LYS A 77 -10.17 8.73 4.00
CA LYS A 77 -11.14 9.84 4.04
C LYS A 77 -12.58 9.35 4.19
N ASN A 78 -12.94 8.28 3.47
CA ASN A 78 -14.27 7.67 3.54
C ASN A 78 -14.53 6.99 4.89
N ASN A 79 -13.53 6.31 5.47
CA ASN A 79 -13.65 5.73 6.80
C ASN A 79 -13.82 6.81 7.87
N ILE A 80 -13.05 7.91 7.80
CA ILE A 80 -13.17 9.03 8.74
C ILE A 80 -14.56 9.68 8.63
N SER A 81 -15.07 9.90 7.42
CA SER A 81 -16.39 10.51 7.24
C SER A 81 -17.52 9.61 7.75
N ARG A 82 -17.40 8.29 7.55
CA ARG A 82 -18.33 7.30 8.12
C ARG A 82 -18.31 7.32 9.66
N LEU A 83 -17.14 7.22 10.28
CA LEU A 83 -17.00 7.23 11.74
C LEU A 83 -17.52 8.54 12.36
N LYS A 84 -17.34 9.67 11.67
CA LYS A 84 -17.92 10.95 12.10
C LYS A 84 -19.45 10.93 12.10
N LYS A 85 -20.08 10.38 11.05
CA LYS A 85 -21.54 10.22 11.01
C LYS A 85 -22.04 9.31 12.12
N GLU A 86 -21.44 8.13 12.29
CA GLU A 86 -21.80 7.18 13.35
C GLU A 86 -21.68 7.83 14.75
N LYS A 87 -20.64 8.65 14.98
CA LYS A 87 -20.49 9.43 16.22
C LYS A 87 -21.63 10.42 16.43
N ASP A 88 -22.02 11.15 15.39
CA ASP A 88 -23.09 12.14 15.47
C ASP A 88 -24.46 11.49 15.66
N ASP A 89 -24.71 10.35 15.01
CA ASP A 89 -25.93 9.55 15.17
C ASP A 89 -26.07 9.05 16.61
N ILE A 90 -25.02 8.45 17.17
CA ILE A 90 -25.00 8.01 18.59
C ILE A 90 -25.24 9.19 19.54
N LYS A 91 -24.70 10.37 19.23
CA LYS A 91 -24.88 11.58 20.05
C LYS A 91 -26.32 12.09 20.00
N ASN A 92 -27.01 11.93 18.88
CA ASN A 92 -28.38 12.37 18.70
C ASN A 92 -29.37 11.37 19.31
N GLU A 93 -29.22 10.06 19.06
CA GLU A 93 -30.07 9.01 19.63
C GLU A 93 -30.05 9.01 21.15
N LYS A 94 -28.88 9.24 21.77
CA LYS A 94 -28.77 9.22 23.23
C LYS A 94 -29.33 10.48 23.89
N LYS A 95 -29.47 11.62 23.21
CA LYS A 95 -29.90 12.86 23.88
C LYS A 95 -31.33 12.82 24.43
N ASP A 96 -32.22 12.08 23.79
CA ASP A 96 -33.65 12.11 24.12
C ASP A 96 -34.05 11.13 25.25
N GLU A 97 -33.18 10.17 25.62
CA GLU A 97 -33.48 9.14 26.63
C GLU A 97 -32.69 9.25 27.96
N ILE A 98 -31.70 10.15 28.08
CA ILE A 98 -30.72 10.08 29.18
C ILE A 98 -31.29 10.32 30.59
N LEU A 99 -32.38 11.09 30.72
CA LEU A 99 -32.82 11.53 32.04
C LEU A 99 -34.05 10.75 32.54
N PRO A 100 -33.89 9.84 33.50
CA PRO A 100 -35.01 9.14 34.10
C PRO A 100 -35.92 10.14 34.82
N LYS A 101 -37.24 9.98 34.63
CA LYS A 101 -38.23 10.80 35.34
C LYS A 101 -38.41 10.29 36.77
N PRO A 102 -38.48 11.18 37.78
CA PRO A 102 -38.77 10.77 39.15
C PRO A 102 -40.21 10.25 39.26
N ILE A 103 -40.44 9.39 40.24
CA ILE A 103 -41.78 8.85 40.53
C ILE A 103 -42.64 9.97 41.12
N GLU A 104 -43.84 10.16 40.58
CA GLU A 104 -44.76 11.21 41.00
C GLU A 104 -45.61 10.82 42.23
N LEU A 105 -45.86 9.52 42.42
CA LEU A 105 -46.69 8.98 43.50
C LEU A 105 -46.02 7.76 44.14
N ILE A 106 -46.00 7.74 45.47
CA ILE A 106 -45.51 6.63 46.28
C ILE A 106 -46.64 6.05 47.12
N ASP A 107 -46.62 4.74 47.31
CA ASP A 107 -47.50 4.04 48.24
C ASP A 107 -46.89 4.10 49.66
N ILE A 108 -47.67 4.60 50.62
CA ILE A 108 -47.29 4.70 52.03
C ILE A 108 -48.15 3.73 52.84
N TYR A 109 -47.51 2.91 53.66
CA TYR A 109 -48.19 2.03 54.61
C TYR A 109 -48.50 2.82 55.89
N LEU A 110 -49.78 2.94 56.21
CA LEU A 110 -50.29 3.55 57.44
C LEU A 110 -50.32 2.50 58.57
N LYS A 111 -50.37 2.96 59.83
CA LYS A 111 -50.26 2.08 61.03
C LYS A 111 -51.43 1.08 61.18
N ASP A 112 -52.55 1.38 60.55
CA ASP A 112 -53.76 0.55 60.42
C ASP A 112 -53.64 -0.51 59.31
N GLY A 113 -52.50 -0.56 58.61
CA GLY A 113 -52.25 -1.50 57.52
C GLY A 113 -52.84 -1.07 56.17
N SER A 114 -53.47 0.09 56.09
CA SER A 114 -53.99 0.64 54.84
C SER A 114 -52.86 1.27 53.99
N ILE A 115 -53.04 1.28 52.67
CA ILE A 115 -52.08 1.87 51.72
C ILE A 115 -52.64 3.19 51.20
N ALA A 116 -51.90 4.28 51.40
CA ALA A 116 -52.24 5.61 50.91
C ALA A 116 -51.26 6.09 49.85
N LYS A 117 -51.76 6.67 48.76
CA LYS A 117 -50.94 7.26 47.70
C LYS A 117 -50.61 8.71 48.01
N ALA A 118 -49.33 9.06 48.03
CA ALA A 118 -48.86 10.42 48.30
C ALA A 118 -47.78 10.85 47.31
N LYS A 119 -47.66 12.16 47.12
CA LYS A 119 -46.55 12.73 46.34
C LYS A 119 -45.30 12.81 47.22
N PRO A 120 -44.15 12.28 46.79
CA PRO A 120 -42.93 12.31 47.59
C PRO A 120 -42.35 13.72 47.66
N THR A 121 -41.90 14.14 48.85
CA THR A 121 -41.27 15.45 49.08
C THR A 121 -39.87 15.57 48.45
N LYS A 122 -39.23 14.43 48.19
CA LYS A 122 -37.91 14.32 47.53
C LYS A 122 -38.05 13.52 46.24
N ARG A 123 -37.13 13.72 45.27
CA ARG A 123 -37.09 12.93 44.04
C ARG A 123 -36.76 11.47 44.37
N VAL A 124 -37.73 10.59 44.20
CA VAL A 124 -37.56 9.15 44.35
C VAL A 124 -37.59 8.53 42.96
N PHE A 125 -36.71 7.55 42.72
CA PHE A 125 -36.64 6.82 41.47
C PHE A 125 -36.87 5.33 41.72
N THR A 126 -37.23 4.60 40.67
CA THR A 126 -37.50 3.16 40.77
C THR A 126 -36.21 2.36 41.01
N ASP A 127 -36.32 1.22 41.69
CA ASP A 127 -35.19 0.29 41.88
C ASP A 127 -34.65 -0.25 40.54
N ALA A 128 -35.51 -0.33 39.51
CA ALA A 128 -35.10 -0.64 38.15
C ALA A 128 -34.07 0.37 37.59
N LEU A 129 -34.20 1.66 37.95
CA LEU A 129 -33.24 2.67 37.55
C LEU A 129 -31.87 2.44 38.21
N TYR A 130 -31.86 2.11 39.50
CA TYR A 130 -30.63 1.83 40.24
C TYR A 130 -29.87 0.64 39.62
N LYS A 131 -30.60 -0.45 39.29
CA LYS A 131 -30.02 -1.62 38.61
C LYS A 131 -29.42 -1.26 37.25
N ARG A 132 -30.11 -0.46 36.44
CA ARG A 132 -29.60 0.04 35.14
C ARG A 132 -28.35 0.91 35.32
N TYR A 133 -28.36 1.85 36.25
CA TYR A 133 -27.21 2.71 36.55
C TYR A 133 -25.98 1.91 36.98
N ARG A 134 -26.16 0.85 37.78
CA ARG A 134 -25.05 -0.01 38.21
C ARG A 134 -24.38 -0.73 37.02
N VAL A 135 -25.16 -1.18 36.05
CA VAL A 135 -24.64 -1.79 34.81
C VAL A 135 -23.89 -0.75 33.98
N ILE A 136 -24.51 0.41 33.74
CA ILE A 136 -23.90 1.52 32.99
C ILE A 136 -22.61 2.00 33.66
N LEU A 137 -22.54 2.07 34.98
CA LEU A 137 -21.32 2.45 35.69
C LEU A 137 -20.17 1.46 35.45
N LYS A 138 -20.46 0.15 35.41
CA LYS A 138 -19.46 -0.88 35.07
C LYS A 138 -19.02 -0.76 33.62
N GLU A 139 -19.95 -0.62 32.68
CA GLU A 139 -19.66 -0.43 31.26
C GLU A 139 -18.84 0.84 31.02
N ASN A 140 -19.21 1.95 31.66
CA ASN A 140 -18.50 3.22 31.55
C ASN A 140 -17.07 3.13 32.10
N LYS A 141 -16.85 2.36 33.18
CA LYS A 141 -15.50 2.06 33.66
C LYS A 141 -14.69 1.29 32.61
N SER A 142 -15.26 0.24 32.04
CA SER A 142 -14.61 -0.56 30.99
C SER A 142 -14.32 0.26 29.72
N LEU A 143 -15.26 1.10 29.30
CA LEU A 143 -15.08 1.99 28.15
C LEU A 143 -13.96 3.03 28.41
N LYS A 144 -13.86 3.56 29.63
CA LYS A 144 -12.76 4.47 29.99
C LYS A 144 -11.40 3.77 29.95
N GLU A 145 -11.33 2.53 30.39
CA GLU A 145 -10.11 1.72 30.29
C GLU A 145 -9.71 1.49 28.82
N GLN A 146 -10.67 1.14 27.96
CA GLN A 146 -10.43 1.00 26.52
C GLN A 146 -10.00 2.32 25.84
N ILE A 147 -10.62 3.44 26.22
CA ILE A 147 -10.21 4.76 25.71
C ILE A 147 -8.76 5.05 26.09
N LEU A 148 -8.39 4.79 27.35
CA LEU A 148 -7.02 4.99 27.81
C LEU A 148 -6.03 4.10 27.05
N GLU A 149 -6.38 2.85 26.79
CA GLU A 149 -5.57 1.93 25.98
C GLU A 149 -5.36 2.46 24.55
N PHE A 150 -6.43 2.92 23.89
CA PHE A 150 -6.33 3.52 22.57
C PHE A 150 -5.56 4.85 22.56
N GLU A 151 -5.64 5.66 23.62
CA GLU A 151 -4.84 6.88 23.76
C GLU A 151 -3.35 6.57 23.90
N LEU A 152 -3.02 5.55 24.69
CA LEU A 152 -1.64 5.06 24.82
C LEU A 152 -1.11 4.50 23.50
N GLU A 153 -1.88 3.68 22.81
CA GLU A 153 -1.51 3.13 21.50
C GLU A 153 -1.31 4.26 20.46
N ASN A 154 -2.22 5.22 20.39
CA ASN A 154 -2.05 6.40 19.53
C ASN A 154 -0.78 7.19 19.86
N SER A 155 -0.46 7.35 21.15
CA SER A 155 0.76 8.02 21.57
C SER A 155 2.01 7.26 21.11
N LYS A 156 1.99 5.93 21.19
CA LYS A 156 3.05 5.04 20.74
C LYS A 156 3.24 5.13 19.21
N LEU A 157 2.16 4.99 18.45
CA LEU A 157 2.18 5.12 16.98
C LEU A 157 2.70 6.48 16.53
N LYS A 158 2.36 7.55 17.26
CA LYS A 158 2.87 8.90 16.97
C LYS A 158 4.38 9.02 17.17
N ILE A 159 4.94 8.35 18.17
CA ILE A 159 6.39 8.27 18.40
C ILE A 159 7.04 7.44 17.31
N GLU A 160 6.51 6.25 17.01
CA GLU A 160 7.02 5.37 15.95
C GLU A 160 7.05 6.08 14.59
N LEU A 161 5.99 6.81 14.23
CA LEU A 161 5.95 7.61 13.01
C LEU A 161 7.03 8.70 12.99
N ARG A 162 7.21 9.41 14.11
CA ARG A 162 8.24 10.45 14.21
C ARG A 162 9.64 9.84 14.03
N ASP A 163 9.90 8.72 14.67
CA ASP A 163 11.21 8.06 14.65
C ASP A 163 11.47 7.49 13.23
N PHE A 164 10.45 6.90 12.59
CA PHE A 164 10.51 6.48 11.19
C PHE A 164 10.85 7.63 10.24
N TYR A 165 10.21 8.80 10.39
CA TYR A 165 10.54 9.99 9.59
C TYR A 165 11.97 10.49 9.84
N ALA A 166 12.45 10.41 11.07
CA ALA A 166 13.83 10.79 11.39
C ALA A 166 14.84 9.84 10.73
N GLU A 167 14.58 8.53 10.76
CA GLU A 167 15.41 7.53 10.07
C GLU A 167 15.43 7.73 8.55
N ASP A 168 14.27 8.00 7.95
CA ASP A 168 14.16 8.20 6.50
C ASP A 168 14.90 9.48 6.04
N MET A 169 14.83 10.55 6.84
CA MET A 169 15.62 11.78 6.64
C MET A 169 17.13 11.57 6.80
N LEU A 170 17.55 10.65 7.69
CA LEU A 170 18.96 10.30 7.83
C LEU A 170 19.45 9.47 6.66
N LYS A 171 18.66 8.49 6.19
CA LYS A 171 18.98 7.65 5.01
C LYS A 171 19.10 8.47 3.73
N THR A 172 18.20 9.42 3.51
CA THR A 172 18.27 10.33 2.36
C THR A 172 19.50 11.24 2.42
N LYS A 173 19.88 11.71 3.62
CA LYS A 173 21.13 12.48 3.84
C LYS A 173 22.41 11.65 3.71
N SER A 174 22.40 10.36 4.04
CA SER A 174 23.57 9.50 3.83
C SER A 174 23.76 9.19 2.36
N ASN A 175 22.68 8.85 1.64
CA ASN A 175 22.75 8.54 0.20
C ASN A 175 23.17 9.74 -0.64
N SER A 176 22.85 10.98 -0.22
CA SER A 176 23.28 12.20 -0.93
C SER A 176 24.70 12.66 -0.63
N LYS A 177 25.42 12.00 0.30
CA LYS A 177 26.83 12.26 0.62
C LYS A 177 27.79 11.22 0.04
N GLU A 178 27.28 10.11 -0.49
CA GLU A 178 28.06 9.03 -1.09
C GLU A 178 28.19 9.16 -2.63
N ASP A 179 27.52 10.15 -3.23
CA ASP A 179 27.71 10.62 -4.62
C ASP A 179 28.50 11.94 -4.66
#